data_AF-A0A2X0K501-F1
#
_entry.id   AF-A0A2X0K501-F1
#
_cell.length_a   1.000
_cell.length_b   1.000
_cell.length_c   1.000
_cell.angle_alpha   90.00
_cell.angle_beta   90.00
_cell.angle_gamma   90.00
#
_symmetry.space_group_name_H-M   'P 1'
#
loop_
_entity.id
_entity.type
_entity.pdbx_description
1 polymer ?
#
loop_
_entity_poly.entity_id
_entity_poly.type
_entity_poly.pdbx_seq_one_letter_code
_entity_poly.pdbx_strand_id
1 'polypeptide(L)'
;MRGKSRVIATLLIATVAPLAACGGGSGHRTAAPRSTVTMDTSWAESYHALSPLKAHSELAVEGTITGVQSTATTDDGIPFTDFAFTVSTILFDPGHRGSVGRTITLHQTGGTVNGRQWQAADDAAFRVGEQLVLFLREPRPGLFMVVGGPTGRFEISNGTLTPAANDGVRFAGSARAFAAAVSKA
;
A
#
# COMPACT_ATOMS: atom_id res chain seq x y z
N MET A 1 13.34 66.78 22.24
CA MET A 1 12.37 67.49 23.11
C MET A 1 11.06 66.72 23.04
N ARG A 2 10.77 65.84 24.01
CA ARG A 2 9.81 66.04 25.12
C ARG A 2 8.45 66.56 24.66
N GLY A 3 7.43 65.70 24.75
CA GLY A 3 6.01 66.05 24.75
C GLY A 3 5.17 64.89 25.27
N LYS A 4 4.97 64.86 26.60
CA LYS A 4 4.06 63.93 27.31
C LYS A 4 2.69 64.60 27.50
N SER A 5 1.61 63.84 27.41
CA SER A 5 0.29 64.03 28.10
C SER A 5 -0.48 62.72 27.88
N ARG A 6 -0.86 61.84 28.83
CA ARG A 6 -1.60 61.92 30.11
C ARG A 6 -2.94 62.64 29.97
N VAL A 7 -4.13 62.17 30.39
CA VAL A 7 -4.72 61.00 31.11
C VAL A 7 -6.26 61.12 30.89
N ILE A 8 -7.07 60.18 31.41
CA ILE A 8 -8.51 60.20 31.76
C ILE A 8 -9.31 59.24 30.85
N ALA A 9 -9.55 57.96 31.20
CA ALA A 9 -10.37 57.38 32.29
C ALA A 9 -11.87 57.69 32.14
N THR A 10 -12.64 56.75 31.57
CA THR A 10 -14.04 56.57 31.95
C THR A 10 -14.40 55.09 31.94
N LEU A 11 -14.77 54.65 33.13
CA LEU A 11 -15.28 53.37 33.56
C LEU A 11 -16.71 53.19 33.03
N LEU A 12 -17.02 52.05 32.40
CA LEU A 12 -18.40 51.60 32.23
C LEU A 12 -18.47 50.09 32.48
N ILE A 13 -18.93 49.79 33.68
CA ILE A 13 -19.32 48.46 34.17
C ILE A 13 -20.70 48.15 33.58
N ALA A 14 -20.83 47.03 32.87
CA ALA A 14 -22.13 46.48 32.49
C ALA A 14 -22.12 44.95 32.67
N THR A 15 -22.60 44.55 33.85
CA THR A 15 -23.48 43.40 34.15
C THR A 15 -23.42 42.13 33.30
N VAL A 16 -23.11 41.06 34.04
CA VAL A 16 -23.20 39.61 33.81
C VAL A 16 -24.55 39.14 33.22
N ALA A 17 -24.47 38.20 32.26
CA ALA A 17 -25.50 37.20 31.99
C ALA A 17 -24.81 35.83 31.72
N PRO A 18 -25.05 34.77 32.51
CA PRO A 18 -24.55 33.44 32.21
C PRO A 18 -25.58 32.70 31.35
N LEU A 19 -25.32 32.60 30.05
CA LEU A 19 -26.02 31.63 29.21
C LEU A 19 -25.31 30.28 29.33
N ALA A 20 -25.91 29.38 30.11
CA ALA A 20 -25.68 27.96 30.00
C ALA A 20 -26.14 27.51 28.60
N ALA A 21 -25.21 27.01 27.78
CA ALA A 21 -25.54 26.30 26.56
C ALA A 21 -24.60 25.09 26.42
N CYS A 22 -25.24 23.93 26.52
CA CYS A 22 -24.78 22.56 26.38
C CYS A 22 -23.43 22.33 25.70
N GLY A 23 -22.55 21.63 26.42
CA GLY A 23 -21.35 21.01 25.87
C GLY A 23 -21.68 20.12 24.68
N GLY A 24 -21.34 20.60 23.49
CA GLY A 24 -21.14 19.77 22.31
C GLY A 24 -19.78 19.08 22.43
N GLY A 25 -19.69 18.11 23.35
CA GLY A 25 -18.60 17.15 23.33
C GLY A 25 -18.72 16.37 22.03
N SER A 26 -18.02 16.81 20.99
CA SER A 26 -17.74 16.00 19.81
C SER A 26 -16.86 14.85 20.26
N GLY A 27 -17.48 13.85 20.90
CA GLY A 27 -16.89 12.55 21.06
C GLY A 27 -16.54 12.09 19.66
N HIS A 28 -15.24 12.11 19.34
CA HIS A 28 -14.69 11.23 18.34
C HIS A 28 -15.26 9.85 18.68
N ARG A 29 -16.25 9.39 17.91
CA ARG A 29 -16.64 8.00 17.93
C ARG A 29 -15.42 7.26 17.43
N THR A 30 -14.61 6.76 18.36
CA THR A 30 -13.61 5.75 18.08
C THR A 30 -14.38 4.64 17.39
N ALA A 31 -14.19 4.50 16.08
CA ALA A 31 -14.83 3.44 15.31
C ALA A 31 -14.55 2.12 16.05
N ALA A 32 -15.61 1.35 16.30
CA ALA A 32 -15.48 0.03 16.92
C ALA A 32 -14.40 -0.78 16.18
N PRO A 33 -13.65 -1.65 16.88
CA PRO A 33 -12.58 -2.41 16.25
C PRO A 33 -13.13 -3.15 15.03
N ARG A 34 -12.54 -2.87 13.86
CA ARG A 34 -12.82 -3.60 12.62
C ARG A 34 -12.56 -5.07 12.91
N SER A 35 -13.55 -5.94 12.72
CA SER A 35 -13.31 -7.38 12.83
C SER A 35 -12.30 -7.76 11.74
N THR A 36 -11.14 -8.27 12.12
CA THR A 36 -10.14 -8.81 11.19
C THR A 36 -10.33 -10.31 11.09
N VAL A 37 -10.45 -10.82 9.87
CA VAL A 37 -10.39 -12.25 9.57
C VAL A 37 -9.04 -12.53 8.92
N THR A 38 -8.25 -13.36 9.59
CA THR A 38 -7.01 -13.89 9.05
C THR A 38 -7.34 -15.12 8.19
N MET A 39 -6.76 -15.17 6.99
CA MET A 39 -6.90 -16.28 6.05
C MET A 39 -5.58 -17.03 5.97
N ASP A 40 -5.62 -18.35 6.13
CA ASP A 40 -4.49 -19.21 5.81
C ASP A 40 -4.50 -19.53 4.32
N THR A 41 -3.56 -18.94 3.58
CA THR A 41 -3.46 -19.09 2.13
C THR A 41 -2.43 -20.16 1.78
N SER A 42 -2.85 -21.20 1.07
CA SER A 42 -1.93 -22.11 0.39
C SER A 42 -1.60 -21.52 -0.97
N TRP A 43 -0.46 -20.87 -1.08
CA TRP A 43 0.03 -20.38 -2.37
C TRP A 43 0.33 -21.57 -3.27
N ALA A 44 -0.13 -21.50 -4.52
CA ALA A 44 0.10 -22.56 -5.50
C ALA A 44 1.61 -22.81 -5.71
N GLU A 45 2.42 -21.76 -5.60
CA GLU A 45 3.87 -21.80 -5.78
C GLU A 45 4.54 -20.83 -4.79
N SER A 46 5.72 -21.20 -4.28
CA SER A 46 6.61 -20.34 -3.49
C SER A 46 8.02 -20.37 -4.10
N TYR A 47 8.68 -19.21 -4.16
CA TYR A 47 9.97 -19.10 -4.83
C TYR A 47 11.09 -18.68 -3.88
N HIS A 48 12.13 -19.52 -3.83
CA HIS A 48 13.31 -19.33 -2.98
C HIS A 48 14.54 -18.87 -3.78
N ALA A 49 14.43 -18.75 -5.10
CA ALA A 49 15.50 -18.31 -6.00
C ALA A 49 14.98 -17.41 -7.13
N LEU A 50 15.82 -16.50 -7.63
CA LEU A 50 15.45 -15.53 -8.68
C LEU A 50 15.14 -16.20 -10.02
N SER A 51 15.89 -17.22 -10.42
CA SER A 51 15.73 -17.85 -11.74
C SER A 51 14.32 -18.45 -11.92
N PRO A 52 13.80 -19.32 -11.02
CA PRO A 52 12.44 -19.83 -11.18
C PRO A 52 11.37 -18.73 -11.02
N LEU A 53 11.57 -17.76 -10.12
CA LEU A 53 10.64 -16.64 -9.96
C LEU A 53 10.51 -15.82 -11.25
N LYS A 54 11.65 -15.48 -11.88
CA LYS A 54 11.69 -14.77 -13.16
C LYS A 54 11.08 -15.60 -14.28
N ALA A 55 11.39 -16.90 -14.35
CA ALA A 55 10.89 -17.79 -15.39
C ALA A 55 9.37 -17.93 -15.38
N HIS A 56 8.74 -17.84 -14.21
CA HIS A 56 7.27 -17.93 -14.07
C HIS A 56 6.58 -16.55 -14.05
N SER A 57 7.36 -15.48 -14.23
CA SER A 57 6.85 -14.11 -14.36
C SER A 57 6.74 -13.72 -15.82
N GLU A 58 5.78 -12.84 -16.10
CA GLU A 58 5.64 -12.21 -17.40
C GLU A 58 6.14 -10.77 -17.40
N LEU A 59 6.24 -10.17 -16.21
CA LEU A 59 6.69 -8.80 -15.99
C LEU A 59 7.37 -8.72 -14.61
N ALA A 60 8.52 -8.07 -14.51
CA ALA A 60 9.09 -7.63 -13.24
C ALA A 60 9.33 -6.13 -13.28
N VAL A 61 8.78 -5.41 -12.30
CA VAL A 61 8.74 -3.94 -12.29
C VAL A 61 9.03 -3.38 -10.91
N GLU A 62 9.66 -2.21 -10.90
CA GLU A 62 9.69 -1.31 -9.76
C GLU A 62 8.56 -0.29 -9.91
N GLY A 63 7.97 0.14 -8.80
CA GLY A 63 6.95 1.17 -8.82
C GLY A 63 6.36 1.47 -7.46
N THR A 64 5.20 2.11 -7.47
CA THR A 64 4.52 2.57 -6.26
C THR A 64 3.03 2.29 -6.30
N ILE A 65 2.48 1.84 -5.17
CA ILE A 65 1.03 1.76 -4.99
C ILE A 65 0.47 3.18 -4.83
N THR A 66 -0.33 3.60 -5.79
CA THR A 66 -0.86 4.97 -5.88
C THR A 66 -2.29 5.11 -5.37
N GLY A 67 -3.01 3.99 -5.20
CA GLY A 67 -4.39 4.03 -4.70
C GLY A 67 -5.03 2.65 -4.65
N VAL A 68 -6.22 2.61 -4.05
CA VAL A 68 -7.15 1.48 -4.13
C VAL A 68 -8.18 1.81 -5.21
N GLN A 69 -8.36 0.90 -6.17
CA GLN A 69 -9.34 1.06 -7.26
C GLN A 69 -10.69 0.46 -6.86
N SER A 70 -10.68 -0.75 -6.29
CA SER A 70 -11.89 -1.46 -5.88
C SER A 70 -11.59 -2.50 -4.80
N THR A 71 -12.64 -2.82 -4.04
CA THR A 71 -12.68 -3.97 -3.13
C THR A 71 -13.97 -4.73 -3.39
N ALA A 72 -13.90 -6.04 -3.57
CA ALA A 72 -15.09 -6.86 -3.81
C ALA A 72 -14.86 -8.29 -3.34
N THR A 73 -15.84 -9.14 -3.61
CA THR A 73 -15.80 -10.57 -3.35
C THR A 73 -16.00 -11.28 -4.68
N THR A 74 -15.21 -12.31 -4.96
CA THR A 74 -15.44 -13.19 -6.12
C THR A 74 -16.76 -13.96 -5.96
N ASP A 75 -17.24 -14.58 -7.04
CA ASP A 75 -18.44 -15.42 -6.98
C ASP A 75 -18.29 -16.59 -5.97
N ASP A 76 -17.07 -17.05 -5.75
CA ASP A 76 -16.71 -18.09 -4.77
C ASP A 76 -16.53 -17.57 -3.33
N GLY A 77 -16.84 -16.29 -3.07
CA GLY A 77 -16.77 -15.73 -1.73
C GLY A 77 -15.38 -15.23 -1.29
N ILE A 78 -14.40 -15.13 -2.21
CA ILE A 78 -13.04 -14.72 -1.86
C ILE A 78 -12.94 -13.18 -1.92
N PRO A 79 -12.64 -12.48 -0.81
CA PRO A 79 -12.44 -11.04 -0.82
C PRO A 79 -11.16 -10.69 -1.57
N PHE A 80 -11.19 -9.59 -2.33
CA PHE A 80 -10.02 -9.06 -3.03
C PHE A 80 -10.01 -7.53 -3.04
N THR A 81 -8.83 -6.99 -3.32
CA THR A 81 -8.59 -5.57 -3.55
C THR A 81 -7.80 -5.38 -4.84
N ASP A 82 -8.27 -4.48 -5.68
CA ASP A 82 -7.53 -3.99 -6.84
C ASP A 82 -6.82 -2.69 -6.47
N PHE A 83 -5.51 -2.66 -6.65
CA PHE A 83 -4.65 -1.51 -6.40
C PHE A 83 -4.17 -0.89 -7.70
N ALA A 84 -4.08 0.45 -7.71
CA ALA A 84 -3.41 1.17 -8.79
C ALA A 84 -1.90 1.19 -8.51
N PHE A 85 -1.10 0.59 -9.38
CA PHE A 85 0.37 0.59 -9.28
C PHE A 85 1.00 1.32 -10.44
N THR A 86 1.80 2.35 -10.16
CA THR A 86 2.49 3.12 -11.20
C THR A 86 3.92 2.62 -11.34
N VAL A 87 4.27 2.19 -12.55
CA VAL A 87 5.58 1.62 -12.88
C VAL A 87 6.63 2.73 -13.01
N SER A 88 7.73 2.63 -12.24
CA SER A 88 8.89 3.52 -12.35
C SER A 88 10.01 2.91 -13.18
N THR A 89 10.23 1.60 -13.08
CA THR A 89 11.29 0.88 -13.78
C THR A 89 10.80 -0.48 -14.25
N ILE A 90 11.23 -0.91 -15.44
CA ILE A 90 11.02 -2.27 -15.95
C ILE A 90 12.32 -3.06 -15.75
N LEU A 91 12.25 -4.18 -15.03
CA LEU A 91 13.38 -5.07 -14.75
C LEU A 91 13.38 -6.29 -15.70
N PHE A 92 12.19 -6.75 -16.10
CA PHE A 92 12.00 -7.88 -17.01
C PHE A 92 10.65 -7.74 -17.69
N ASP A 93 10.61 -7.77 -19.03
CA ASP A 93 9.35 -7.69 -19.79
C ASP A 93 9.54 -8.25 -21.21
N PRO A 94 9.63 -9.58 -21.35
CA PRO A 94 9.81 -10.20 -22.67
C PRO A 94 8.59 -10.01 -23.58
N GLY A 95 7.41 -9.71 -23.01
CA GLY A 95 6.15 -9.57 -23.73
C GLY A 95 5.75 -8.14 -24.04
N HIS A 96 6.56 -7.14 -23.66
CA HIS A 96 6.25 -5.70 -23.81
C HIS A 96 4.90 -5.31 -23.17
N ARG A 97 4.59 -5.90 -22.00
CA ARG A 97 3.35 -5.68 -21.23
C ARG A 97 3.40 -4.40 -20.38
N GLY A 98 4.61 -4.00 -19.98
CA GLY A 98 4.86 -2.85 -19.13
C GLY A 98 5.21 -1.58 -19.90
N SER A 99 5.07 -0.44 -19.23
CA SER A 99 5.61 0.84 -19.70
C SER A 99 5.91 1.73 -18.51
N VAL A 100 7.03 2.45 -18.54
CA VAL A 100 7.39 3.39 -17.46
C VAL A 100 6.36 4.54 -17.43
N GLY A 101 5.92 4.91 -16.23
CA GLY A 101 4.87 5.90 -15.99
C GLY A 101 3.45 5.38 -16.16
N ARG A 102 3.26 4.15 -16.67
CA ARG A 102 1.93 3.54 -16.79
C ARG A 102 1.44 3.05 -15.43
N THR A 103 0.15 3.25 -15.18
CA THR A 103 -0.57 2.62 -14.08
C THR A 103 -1.16 1.28 -14.54
N ILE A 104 -0.89 0.22 -13.77
CA ILE A 104 -1.47 -1.11 -13.93
C ILE A 104 -2.37 -1.43 -12.73
N THR A 105 -3.28 -2.38 -12.90
CA THR A 105 -4.11 -2.90 -11.81
C THR A 105 -3.44 -4.12 -11.20
N LEU A 106 -3.15 -4.05 -9.90
CA LEU A 106 -2.69 -5.19 -9.11
C LEU A 106 -3.86 -5.79 -8.33
N HIS A 107 -4.14 -7.06 -8.59
CA HIS A 107 -5.18 -7.82 -7.92
C HIS A 107 -4.59 -8.63 -6.77
N GLN A 108 -5.04 -8.37 -5.53
CA GLN A 108 -4.58 -9.07 -4.33
C GLN A 108 -5.77 -9.64 -3.55
N THR A 109 -5.62 -10.87 -3.07
CA THR A 109 -6.57 -11.47 -2.12
C THR A 109 -6.59 -10.72 -0.78
N GLY A 110 -7.77 -10.50 -0.22
CA GLY A 110 -7.98 -9.75 1.02
C GLY A 110 -8.47 -8.32 0.78
N GLY A 111 -8.49 -7.51 1.84
CA GLY A 111 -9.01 -6.14 1.82
C GLY A 111 -10.14 -5.91 2.81
N THR A 112 -10.71 -4.70 2.78
CA THR A 112 -11.91 -4.39 3.56
C THR A 112 -13.15 -4.59 2.68
N VAL A 113 -14.00 -5.56 3.03
CA VAL A 113 -15.29 -5.78 2.36
C VAL A 113 -16.38 -5.85 3.42
N ASN A 114 -17.49 -5.13 3.21
CA ASN A 114 -18.62 -5.06 4.15
C ASN A 114 -18.21 -4.68 5.59
N GLY A 115 -17.23 -3.80 5.74
CA GLY A 115 -16.72 -3.33 7.04
C GLY A 115 -15.82 -4.32 7.79
N ARG A 116 -15.52 -5.48 7.19
CA ARG A 116 -14.62 -6.51 7.73
C ARG A 116 -13.31 -6.49 6.99
N GLN A 117 -12.20 -6.50 7.72
CA GLN A 117 -10.86 -6.63 7.15
C GLN A 117 -10.56 -8.11 6.95
N TRP A 118 -10.14 -8.47 5.75
CA TRP A 118 -9.65 -9.79 5.38
C TRP A 118 -8.18 -9.67 5.04
N GLN A 119 -7.35 -10.54 5.61
CA GLN A 119 -5.91 -10.49 5.40
C GLN A 119 -5.34 -11.89 5.40
N ALA A 120 -4.48 -12.20 4.42
CA ALA A 120 -3.70 -13.43 4.45
C ALA A 120 -2.66 -13.35 5.58
N ALA A 121 -2.47 -14.44 6.31
CA ALA A 121 -1.58 -14.48 7.48
C ALA A 121 -0.13 -14.10 7.13
N ASP A 122 0.33 -14.46 5.94
CA ASP A 122 1.69 -14.33 5.44
C ASP A 122 1.85 -13.29 4.32
N ASP A 123 0.76 -12.70 3.83
CA ASP A 123 0.76 -11.66 2.81
C ASP A 123 -0.06 -10.45 3.25
N ALA A 124 0.63 -9.45 3.80
CA ALA A 124 -0.01 -8.21 4.17
C ALA A 124 -0.53 -7.45 2.95
N ALA A 125 -1.71 -6.84 3.09
CA ALA A 125 -2.28 -5.99 2.05
C ALA A 125 -1.33 -4.81 1.74
N PHE A 126 -1.24 -4.46 0.46
CA PHE A 126 -0.49 -3.28 0.02
C PHE A 126 -0.97 -1.99 0.69
N ARG A 127 -0.04 -1.04 0.83
CA ARG A 127 -0.32 0.30 1.35
C ARG A 127 -0.09 1.35 0.28
N VAL A 128 -0.98 2.35 0.21
CA VAL A 128 -0.76 3.50 -0.66
C VAL A 128 0.53 4.22 -0.24
N GLY A 129 1.39 4.52 -1.23
CA GLY A 129 2.72 5.09 -1.05
C GLY A 129 3.84 4.05 -0.93
N GLU A 130 3.53 2.76 -0.85
CA GLU A 130 4.51 1.69 -0.76
C GLU A 130 5.30 1.56 -2.08
N GLN A 131 6.64 1.55 -1.97
CA GLN A 131 7.56 1.37 -3.09
C GLN A 131 8.04 -0.07 -3.12
N LEU A 132 7.94 -0.70 -4.29
CA LEU A 132 8.06 -2.15 -4.41
C LEU A 132 8.78 -2.53 -5.70
N VAL A 133 9.47 -3.67 -5.66
CA VAL A 133 9.71 -4.50 -6.84
C VAL A 133 8.77 -5.69 -6.81
N LEU A 134 8.05 -5.91 -7.91
CA LEU A 134 7.05 -6.96 -8.04
C LEU A 134 7.36 -7.84 -9.24
N PHE A 135 7.22 -9.15 -9.04
CA PHE A 135 7.20 -10.17 -10.08
C PHE A 135 5.75 -10.54 -10.36
N LEU A 136 5.32 -10.34 -11.60
CA LEU A 136 3.92 -10.29 -11.97
C LEU A 136 3.61 -11.26 -13.11
N ARG A 137 2.38 -11.78 -13.09
CA ARG A 137 1.70 -12.43 -14.20
C ARG A 137 0.44 -11.65 -14.55
N GLU A 138 0.00 -11.73 -15.80
CA GLU A 138 -1.15 -11.03 -16.34
C GLU A 138 -2.24 -12.06 -16.72
N PRO A 139 -3.06 -12.54 -15.77
CA PRO A 139 -4.11 -13.52 -16.07
C PRO A 139 -5.10 -13.03 -17.13
N ARG A 140 -5.30 -11.71 -17.25
CA ARG A 140 -6.10 -11.06 -18.30
C ARG A 140 -5.51 -9.70 -18.63
N PRO A 141 -5.67 -9.19 -19.87
CA PRO A 141 -5.09 -7.90 -20.27
C PRO A 141 -5.41 -6.76 -19.28
N GLY A 142 -4.37 -6.13 -18.76
CA GLY A 142 -4.42 -5.01 -17.80
C GLY A 142 -4.52 -5.40 -16.33
N LEU A 143 -4.80 -6.67 -16.00
CA LEU A 143 -4.95 -7.16 -14.63
C LEU A 143 -3.74 -8.02 -14.26
N PHE A 144 -2.97 -7.58 -13.27
CA PHE A 144 -1.75 -8.25 -12.83
C PHE A 144 -1.90 -8.84 -11.44
N MET A 145 -1.23 -9.96 -11.20
CA MET A 145 -1.12 -10.61 -9.89
C MET A 145 0.34 -10.89 -9.56
N VAL A 146 0.70 -10.83 -8.28
CA VAL A 146 2.04 -11.20 -7.83
C VAL A 146 2.24 -12.71 -7.94
N VAL A 147 3.34 -13.10 -8.60
CA VAL A 147 3.76 -14.50 -8.74
C VAL A 147 4.24 -15.00 -7.37
N GLY A 148 3.70 -16.12 -6.92
CA GLY A 148 4.05 -16.72 -5.62
C GLY A 148 3.65 -15.90 -4.39
N GLY A 149 2.65 -15.03 -4.52
CA GLY A 149 2.13 -14.21 -3.44
C GLY A 149 3.24 -13.35 -2.80
N PRO A 150 3.52 -13.47 -1.49
CA PRO A 150 4.51 -12.62 -0.83
C PRO A 150 5.96 -12.90 -1.30
N THR A 151 6.24 -14.06 -1.90
CA THR A 151 7.61 -14.41 -2.37
C THR A 151 8.02 -13.69 -3.66
N GLY A 152 7.06 -13.17 -4.43
CA GLY A 152 7.31 -12.32 -5.60
C GLY A 152 7.35 -10.82 -5.29
N ARG A 153 7.28 -10.45 -4.00
CA ARG A 153 7.27 -9.06 -3.54
C ARG A 153 8.56 -8.71 -2.81
N PHE A 154 9.11 -7.54 -3.15
CA PHE A 154 10.23 -6.94 -2.46
C PHE A 154 9.92 -5.49 -2.13
N GLU A 155 10.02 -5.14 -0.86
CA GLU A 155 9.80 -3.78 -0.37
C GLU A 155 11.06 -2.94 -0.57
N ILE A 156 10.88 -1.67 -0.93
CA ILE A 156 11.96 -0.70 -0.99
C ILE A 156 11.78 0.28 0.17
N SER A 157 12.74 0.28 1.09
CA SER A 157 12.81 1.23 2.20
C SER A 157 14.20 1.84 2.29
N ASN A 158 14.28 3.17 2.27
CA ASN A 158 15.54 3.92 2.28
C ASN A 158 16.55 3.44 1.21
N GLY A 159 16.06 3.11 0.00
CA GLY A 159 16.87 2.61 -1.12
C GLY A 159 17.37 1.17 -0.95
N THR A 160 17.01 0.50 0.14
CA THR A 160 17.30 -0.90 0.40
C THR A 160 16.10 -1.74 0.02
N LEU A 161 16.35 -2.79 -0.76
CA LEU A 161 15.36 -3.75 -1.20
C LEU A 161 15.41 -4.99 -0.28
N THR A 162 14.25 -5.36 0.27
CA THR A 162 14.08 -6.49 1.19
C THR A 162 12.91 -7.38 0.74
N PRO A 163 13.04 -8.73 0.80
CA PRO A 163 11.93 -9.63 0.49
C PRO A 163 10.80 -9.44 1.50
N ALA A 164 9.55 -9.46 1.03
CA ALA A 164 8.40 -9.39 1.92
C ALA A 164 8.15 -10.71 2.65
N ALA A 165 8.48 -11.85 2.01
CA ALA A 165 8.40 -13.17 2.62
C ALA A 165 9.72 -13.57 3.28
N ASN A 166 9.67 -14.11 4.50
CA ASN A 166 10.84 -14.59 5.24
C ASN A 166 11.54 -15.78 4.56
N ASP A 167 10.77 -16.60 3.84
CA ASP A 167 11.25 -17.74 3.10
C ASP A 167 11.53 -17.42 1.62
N GLY A 168 11.28 -16.20 1.15
CA GLY A 168 11.49 -15.82 -0.25
C GLY A 168 12.96 -15.80 -0.71
N VAL A 169 13.18 -15.35 -1.94
CA VAL A 169 14.52 -15.09 -2.49
C VAL A 169 15.31 -14.21 -1.52
N ARG A 170 16.42 -14.73 -1.00
CA ARG A 170 17.30 -13.95 -0.13
C ARG A 170 18.04 -12.88 -0.92
N PHE A 171 17.72 -11.63 -0.64
CA PHE A 171 18.43 -10.49 -1.19
C PHE A 171 18.43 -9.34 -0.18
N ALA A 172 19.55 -8.64 -0.05
CA ALA A 172 19.62 -7.37 0.66
C ALA A 172 20.62 -6.49 -0.09
N GLY A 173 20.15 -5.34 -0.57
CA GLY A 173 20.97 -4.45 -1.39
C GLY A 173 20.14 -3.37 -2.06
N SER A 174 20.72 -2.67 -3.02
CA SER A 174 20.02 -1.63 -3.77
C SER A 174 19.14 -2.20 -4.87
N ALA A 175 18.09 -1.45 -5.26
CA ALA A 175 17.26 -1.78 -6.42
C ALA A 175 18.08 -1.99 -7.70
N ARG A 176 19.15 -1.19 -7.90
CA ARG A 176 20.08 -1.35 -9.02
C ARG A 176 20.80 -2.70 -9.01
N ALA A 177 21.30 -3.13 -7.85
CA ALA A 177 21.96 -4.43 -7.71
C ALA A 177 20.97 -5.57 -7.96
N PHE A 178 19.72 -5.40 -7.51
CA PHE A 178 18.65 -6.35 -7.75
C PHE A 178 18.31 -6.48 -9.24
N ALA A 179 18.13 -5.36 -9.95
CA ALA A 179 17.89 -5.36 -11.39
C ALA A 179 19.00 -6.07 -12.18
N ALA A 180 20.26 -5.88 -11.77
CA ALA A 180 21.39 -6.60 -12.36
C ALA A 180 21.34 -8.12 -12.08
N ALA A 181 20.87 -8.53 -10.90
CA ALA A 181 20.68 -9.94 -10.56
C ALA A 181 19.54 -10.56 -11.40
N VAL A 182 18.40 -9.87 -11.52
CA VAL A 182 17.27 -10.30 -12.37
C VAL A 182 17.69 -10.46 -13.83
N SER A 183 18.52 -9.54 -14.35
CA SER A 183 18.99 -9.63 -15.74
C SER A 183 19.82 -10.90 -16.02
N LYS A 184 20.54 -11.41 -15.00
CA LYS A 184 21.42 -12.59 -15.11
C LYS A 184 20.74 -13.91 -14.77
N ALA A 185 19.59 -13.87 -14.10
CA ALA A 185 18.81 -15.03 -13.65
C ALA A 185 18.07 -15.71 -14.81
#